data_AF-Q3BSB2-F1
#
_entry.id   AF-Q3BSB2-F1
#
_cell.length_a   1.000
_cell.length_b   1.000
_cell.length_c   1.000
_cell.angle_alpha   90.00
_cell.angle_beta   90.00
_cell.angle_gamma   90.00
#
_symmetry.space_group_name_H-M   'P 1'
#
loop_
_entity.id
_entity.type
_entity.pdbx_description
1 polymer ?
#
loop_
_entity_poly.entity_id
_entity_poly.type
_entity_poly.pdbx_seq_one_letter_code
_entity_poly.pdbx_strand_id
1 'polypeptide(L)'
;MQVIDLEGCVILVHLLAEEGIFCRRVPSAPRSSSFPLVSSKHRKLRASPMTTYKETAMRYDAVMKQFKHAPTRLIPLGDIRTHDALQPRVARLIPFKDKGRAEESSEQHIVTFRYVLEATEDGQLDPIWLADIGSAEPVEAGLYLVDGHHRLKAYRQANRQQVPACVLALDWRTALVVSKLVNCTGRSLALHNEQRRDAAWQYLADLTHRGAIELPSVGESLRSVAARFGISKSTVSSMLTNMPHVIATEFHTLAIDPGTGWPR
;
A
#
# COMPACT_ATOMS: atom_id res chain seq x y z
N MET A 1 10.09 17.31 -1.78
CA MET A 1 9.82 16.07 -2.55
C MET A 1 10.26 16.35 -3.97
N GLN A 2 11.08 15.52 -4.60
CA GLN A 2 11.47 15.74 -6.00
C GLN A 2 10.46 15.00 -6.87
N VAL A 3 9.77 15.74 -7.73
CA VAL A 3 8.89 15.17 -8.76
C VAL A 3 9.59 15.42 -10.10
N ILE A 4 9.66 14.42 -10.96
CA ILE A 4 10.27 14.55 -12.29
C ILE A 4 9.11 14.59 -13.28
N ASP A 5 9.06 15.62 -14.12
CA ASP A 5 8.06 15.71 -15.18
C ASP A 5 8.48 14.95 -16.45
N LEU A 6 7.62 15.02 -17.47
CA LEU A 6 7.76 14.28 -18.73
C LEU A 6 8.95 14.76 -19.59
N GLU A 7 9.62 15.86 -19.24
CA GLU A 7 10.81 16.36 -19.93
C GLU A 7 12.11 16.05 -19.18
N GLY A 8 12.02 15.30 -18.06
CA GLY A 8 13.17 15.02 -17.21
C GLY A 8 13.59 16.22 -16.35
N CYS A 9 12.75 17.26 -16.28
CA CYS A 9 12.98 18.38 -15.39
C CYS A 9 12.68 17.96 -13.94
N VAL A 10 13.65 18.19 -13.06
CA VAL A 10 13.47 18.01 -11.62
C VAL A 10 12.62 19.17 -11.13
N ILE A 11 11.32 18.93 -10.94
CA ILE A 11 10.45 19.83 -10.18
C ILE A 11 10.81 19.67 -8.71
N LEU A 12 11.55 20.63 -8.20
CA LEU A 12 11.78 20.75 -6.77
C LEU A 12 10.46 21.23 -6.13
N VAL A 13 9.70 20.32 -5.52
CA VAL A 13 8.69 20.74 -4.54
C VAL A 13 9.48 21.19 -3.31
N HIS A 14 9.83 22.48 -3.30
CA HIS A 14 10.29 23.14 -2.10
C HIS A 14 9.13 23.13 -1.10
N LEU A 15 9.31 22.41 0.00
CA LEU A 15 8.66 22.77 1.25
C LEU A 15 9.28 24.10 1.69
N LEU A 16 8.76 25.23 1.20
CA LEU A 16 9.10 26.53 1.76
C LEU A 16 8.31 26.72 3.06
N ALA A 17 9.03 26.57 4.16
CA ALA A 17 8.83 27.44 5.29
C ALA A 17 9.23 28.87 4.84
N GLU A 18 8.34 29.82 5.10
CA GLU A 18 8.52 31.27 5.05
C GLU A 18 8.81 31.94 3.68
N GLU A 19 8.27 33.16 3.55
CA GLU A 19 8.39 34.13 2.45
C GLU A 19 7.48 33.88 1.22
N GLY A 20 6.43 34.69 1.14
CA GLY A 20 5.35 34.59 0.15
C GLY A 20 5.74 35.00 -1.26
N ILE A 21 5.22 34.24 -2.24
CA ILE A 21 5.01 34.73 -3.61
C ILE A 21 3.59 34.34 -4.05
N PHE A 22 2.83 35.39 -4.34
CA PHE A 22 1.40 35.42 -4.62
C PHE A 22 1.19 35.28 -6.13
N CYS A 23 0.73 34.12 -6.62
CA CYS A 23 0.29 34.00 -8.01
C CYS A 23 -1.19 34.40 -8.12
N ARG A 24 -1.42 35.66 -8.52
CA ARG A 24 -2.75 36.20 -8.89
C ARG A 24 -3.31 35.46 -10.11
N ARG A 25 -4.51 34.89 -9.99
CA ARG A 25 -5.37 34.56 -11.15
C ARG A 25 -6.07 35.83 -11.64
N VAL A 26 -6.01 36.07 -12.95
CA VAL A 26 -6.84 37.06 -13.66
C VAL A 26 -8.24 36.45 -13.88
N PRO A 27 -9.34 37.19 -13.62
CA PRO A 27 -10.69 36.64 -13.73
C PRO A 27 -11.19 36.64 -15.18
N SER A 28 -11.74 35.51 -15.63
CA SER A 28 -12.62 35.46 -16.79
C SER A 28 -14.06 35.19 -16.33
N ALA A 29 -14.96 35.99 -16.88
CA ALA A 29 -16.35 36.22 -16.47
C ALA A 29 -17.29 35.00 -16.72
N PRO A 30 -18.49 34.99 -16.11
CA PRO A 30 -19.33 33.81 -16.01
C PRO A 30 -20.20 33.63 -17.27
N ARG A 31 -20.40 32.38 -17.69
CA ARG A 31 -21.50 32.03 -18.60
C ARG A 31 -22.60 31.31 -17.84
N SER A 32 -23.71 32.04 -17.70
CA SER A 32 -25.02 31.55 -17.32
C SER A 32 -25.61 30.66 -18.41
N SER A 33 -26.06 29.46 -18.04
CA SER A 33 -27.11 28.76 -18.80
C SER A 33 -27.98 27.94 -17.86
N SER A 34 -29.20 28.41 -17.73
CA SER A 34 -30.32 27.82 -17.01
C SER A 34 -30.90 26.62 -17.78
N PHE A 35 -31.15 25.51 -17.07
CA PHE A 35 -32.02 24.42 -17.54
C PHE A 35 -32.91 23.92 -16.37
N PRO A 36 -34.12 23.41 -16.67
CA PRO A 36 -35.23 23.36 -15.72
C PRO A 36 -35.22 22.12 -14.82
N LEU A 37 -35.78 22.33 -13.62
CA LEU A 37 -36.08 21.33 -12.60
C LEU A 37 -37.10 20.29 -13.11
N VAL A 38 -36.70 19.02 -13.14
CA VAL A 38 -37.61 17.88 -13.21
C VAL A 38 -37.55 17.13 -11.89
N SER A 39 -38.70 17.12 -11.21
CA SER A 39 -38.96 16.41 -9.97
C SER A 39 -38.98 14.90 -10.20
N SER A 40 -38.02 14.19 -9.61
CA SER A 40 -37.97 12.72 -9.59
C SER A 40 -38.00 12.26 -8.13
N LYS A 41 -39.08 11.55 -7.79
CA LYS A 41 -39.32 10.94 -6.47
C LYS A 41 -38.27 9.86 -6.19
N HIS A 42 -37.29 10.15 -5.33
CA HIS A 42 -36.32 9.15 -4.89
C HIS A 42 -36.87 8.27 -3.76
N ARG A 43 -37.11 7.02 -4.16
CA ARG A 43 -37.24 5.80 -3.36
C ARG A 43 -36.06 5.70 -2.39
N LYS A 44 -36.33 5.60 -1.07
CA LYS A 44 -35.32 5.40 -0.01
C LYS A 44 -34.52 4.12 -0.28
N LEU A 45 -33.31 4.26 -0.82
CA LEU A 45 -32.28 3.23 -0.78
C LEU A 45 -31.76 3.15 0.65
N ARG A 46 -31.86 1.96 1.25
CA ARG A 46 -31.27 1.66 2.56
C ARG A 46 -29.76 1.88 2.47
N ALA A 47 -29.23 2.77 3.29
CA ALA A 47 -27.80 2.92 3.51
C ALA A 47 -27.23 1.62 4.08
N SER A 48 -26.20 1.07 3.43
CA SER A 48 -25.34 0.04 4.01
C SER A 48 -24.70 0.57 5.30
N PRO A 49 -24.46 -0.29 6.32
CA PRO A 49 -23.92 0.16 7.59
C PRO A 49 -22.49 0.67 7.39
N MET A 50 -22.25 1.93 7.77
CA MET A 50 -20.90 2.49 7.89
C MET A 50 -20.20 1.78 9.04
N THR A 51 -19.27 0.89 8.71
CA THR A 51 -18.25 0.37 9.64
C THR A 51 -17.54 1.57 10.27
N THR A 52 -17.45 1.59 11.60
CA THR A 52 -16.95 2.78 12.31
C THR A 52 -15.41 2.82 12.32
N TYR A 53 -14.81 4.01 12.15
CA TYR A 53 -13.36 4.23 12.01
C TYR A 53 -12.49 3.64 13.14
N LYS A 54 -13.08 3.46 14.33
CA LYS A 54 -12.51 2.82 15.51
C LYS A 54 -12.11 1.36 15.24
N GLU A 55 -12.82 0.70 14.33
CA GLU A 55 -12.58 -0.69 13.97
C GLU A 55 -11.38 -0.82 13.02
N THR A 56 -11.11 0.15 12.14
CA THR A 56 -10.21 -0.02 10.98
C THR A 56 -8.71 -0.14 11.33
N ALA A 57 -8.15 0.69 12.21
CA ALA A 57 -6.73 0.61 12.56
C ALA A 57 -6.42 -0.55 13.52
N MET A 58 -7.27 -0.76 14.53
CA MET A 58 -7.20 -1.93 15.42
C MET A 58 -7.42 -3.25 14.65
N ARG A 59 -8.18 -3.20 13.55
CA ARG A 59 -8.40 -4.33 12.64
C ARG A 59 -7.12 -4.78 11.95
N TYR A 60 -6.23 -3.89 11.51
CA TYR A 60 -5.01 -4.33 10.80
C TYR A 60 -4.01 -5.02 11.72
N ASP A 61 -3.81 -4.51 12.94
CA ASP A 61 -2.98 -5.18 13.95
C ASP A 61 -3.56 -6.53 14.37
N ALA A 62 -4.89 -6.59 14.55
CA ALA A 62 -5.57 -7.83 14.83
C ALA A 62 -5.39 -8.85 13.71
N VAL A 63 -5.50 -8.43 12.43
CA VAL A 63 -5.27 -9.31 11.27
C VAL A 63 -3.82 -9.79 11.19
N MET A 64 -2.83 -8.90 11.40
CA MET A 64 -1.43 -9.32 11.47
C MET A 64 -1.17 -10.30 12.63
N LYS A 65 -1.82 -10.10 13.77
CA LYS A 65 -1.77 -11.05 14.89
C LYS A 65 -2.43 -12.37 14.53
N GLN A 66 -3.57 -12.36 13.85
CA GLN A 66 -4.24 -13.58 13.39
C GLN A 66 -3.34 -14.37 12.44
N PHE A 67 -2.67 -13.73 11.47
CA PHE A 67 -1.74 -14.41 10.57
C PHE A 67 -0.61 -15.12 11.33
N LYS A 68 -0.08 -14.49 12.40
CA LYS A 68 0.98 -15.08 13.23
C LYS A 68 0.54 -16.32 14.01
N HIS A 69 -0.76 -16.49 14.27
CA HIS A 69 -1.31 -17.61 15.05
C HIS A 69 -2.15 -18.56 14.20
N ALA A 70 -2.37 -18.23 12.93
CA ALA A 70 -3.11 -19.08 12.01
C ALA A 70 -2.33 -20.38 11.77
N PRO A 71 -3.03 -21.52 11.64
CA PRO A 71 -2.37 -22.78 11.37
C PRO A 71 -1.70 -22.75 9.98
N THR A 72 -0.47 -23.24 9.94
CA THR A 72 0.27 -23.43 8.69
C THR A 72 -0.27 -24.65 7.95
N ARG A 73 -0.49 -24.50 6.64
CA ARG A 73 -0.82 -25.61 5.73
C ARG A 73 -0.02 -25.50 4.44
N LEU A 74 0.25 -26.64 3.79
CA LEU A 74 0.91 -26.67 2.49
C LEU A 74 -0.09 -26.29 1.39
N ILE A 75 0.27 -25.30 0.59
CA ILE A 75 -0.54 -24.80 -0.53
C ILE A 75 0.21 -25.05 -1.84
N PRO A 76 -0.44 -25.64 -2.87
CA PRO A 76 0.13 -25.76 -4.20
C PRO A 76 0.54 -24.40 -4.78
N LEU A 77 1.73 -24.32 -5.38
CA LEU A 77 2.22 -23.05 -5.94
C LEU A 77 1.33 -22.50 -7.06
N GLY A 78 0.63 -23.37 -7.79
CA GLY A 78 -0.30 -23.00 -8.87
C GLY A 78 -1.58 -22.30 -8.39
N ASP A 79 -1.96 -22.48 -7.13
CA ASP A 79 -3.18 -21.89 -6.57
C ASP A 79 -2.97 -20.46 -6.07
N ILE A 80 -1.70 -20.02 -5.98
CA ILE A 80 -1.31 -18.75 -5.38
C ILE A 80 -1.26 -17.65 -6.45
N ARG A 81 -2.10 -16.65 -6.27
CA ARG A 81 -2.15 -15.43 -7.09
C ARG A 81 -1.24 -14.35 -6.49
N THR A 82 -0.56 -13.62 -7.37
CA THR A 82 0.20 -12.42 -7.02
C THR A 82 -0.42 -11.20 -7.70
N HIS A 83 -0.33 -10.04 -7.08
CA HIS A 83 -0.84 -8.80 -7.65
C HIS A 83 0.05 -7.61 -7.26
N ASP A 84 0.34 -6.72 -8.21
CA ASP A 84 1.27 -5.61 -8.02
C ASP A 84 0.84 -4.65 -6.89
N ALA A 85 -0.47 -4.47 -6.71
CA ALA A 85 -1.00 -3.69 -5.59
C ALA A 85 -0.65 -4.23 -4.19
N LEU A 86 -0.34 -5.53 -4.07
CA LEU A 86 0.06 -6.16 -2.82
C LEU A 86 1.59 -6.17 -2.63
N GLN A 87 2.33 -5.50 -3.52
CA GLN A 87 3.79 -5.45 -3.52
C GLN A 87 4.28 -4.05 -3.13
N PRO A 88 4.68 -3.82 -1.88
CA PRO A 88 5.22 -2.53 -1.45
C PRO A 88 6.61 -2.23 -2.04
N ARG A 89 7.31 -3.25 -2.58
CA ARG A 89 8.66 -3.11 -3.17
C ARG A 89 8.62 -2.59 -4.59
N VAL A 90 8.18 -1.35 -4.76
CA VAL A 90 8.13 -0.69 -6.06
C VAL A 90 9.51 -0.11 -6.43
N ALA A 91 10.15 -0.67 -7.45
CA ALA A 91 11.52 -0.32 -7.84
C ALA A 91 11.67 1.12 -8.33
N ARG A 92 10.64 1.67 -9.01
CA ARG A 92 10.67 3.06 -9.52
C ARG A 92 10.77 4.13 -8.43
N LEU A 93 10.38 3.82 -7.20
CA LEU A 93 10.47 4.73 -6.06
C LEU A 93 11.91 4.86 -5.53
N ILE A 94 12.77 3.90 -5.87
CA ILE A 94 14.16 3.90 -5.39
C ILE A 94 14.96 4.85 -6.28
N PRO A 95 15.71 5.81 -5.69
CA PRO A 95 16.62 6.68 -6.44
C PRO A 95 17.59 5.86 -7.29
N PHE A 96 17.91 6.35 -8.48
CA PHE A 96 18.75 5.62 -9.45
C PHE A 96 20.07 5.09 -8.84
N LYS A 97 20.74 5.92 -8.04
CA LYS A 97 21.99 5.57 -7.35
C LYS A 97 21.89 4.36 -6.40
N ASP A 98 20.69 4.06 -5.91
CA ASP A 98 20.45 3.00 -4.92
C ASP A 98 19.76 1.77 -5.56
N LYS A 99 19.32 1.84 -6.82
CA LYS A 99 18.57 0.76 -7.50
C LYS A 99 19.36 -0.54 -7.60
N GLY A 100 20.60 -0.48 -8.12
CA GLY A 100 21.43 -1.68 -8.29
C GLY A 100 21.66 -2.42 -6.97
N ARG A 101 21.97 -1.68 -5.89
CA ARG A 101 22.13 -2.28 -4.55
C ARG A 101 20.83 -2.91 -4.05
N ALA A 102 19.69 -2.26 -4.27
CA ALA A 102 18.40 -2.78 -3.82
C ALA A 102 18.00 -4.06 -4.58
N GLU A 103 18.25 -4.10 -5.88
CA GLU A 103 18.04 -5.28 -6.74
C GLU A 103 18.94 -6.43 -6.31
N GLU A 104 20.26 -6.19 -6.21
CA GLU A 104 21.25 -7.18 -5.74
C GLU A 104 20.89 -7.73 -4.34
N SER A 105 20.54 -6.85 -3.41
CA SER A 105 20.12 -7.27 -2.06
C SER A 105 18.86 -8.13 -2.09
N SER A 106 17.92 -7.83 -2.99
CA SER A 106 16.71 -8.61 -3.16
C SER A 106 17.02 -9.99 -3.75
N GLU A 107 17.88 -10.06 -4.75
CA GLU A 107 18.30 -11.30 -5.40
C GLU A 107 19.08 -12.20 -4.44
N GLN A 108 20.06 -11.63 -3.75
CA GLN A 108 20.86 -12.35 -2.76
C GLN A 108 19.97 -12.94 -1.65
N HIS A 109 18.94 -12.21 -1.23
CA HIS A 109 17.99 -12.70 -0.23
C HIS A 109 17.20 -13.93 -0.72
N ILE A 110 16.75 -13.91 -1.99
CA ILE A 110 16.06 -15.04 -2.60
C ILE A 110 17.01 -16.24 -2.72
N VAL A 111 18.26 -16.01 -3.12
CA VAL A 111 19.29 -17.05 -3.22
C VAL A 111 19.54 -17.69 -1.86
N THR A 112 19.68 -16.90 -0.80
CA THR A 112 19.82 -17.42 0.57
C THR A 112 18.65 -18.31 0.97
N PHE A 113 17.41 -17.90 0.69
CA PHE A 113 16.23 -18.75 0.93
C PHE A 113 16.22 -20.02 0.09
N ARG A 114 16.63 -19.94 -1.18
CA ARG A 114 16.71 -21.11 -2.06
C ARG A 114 17.71 -22.13 -1.51
N TYR A 115 18.89 -21.70 -1.06
CA TYR A 115 19.88 -22.61 -0.48
C TYR A 115 19.37 -23.32 0.79
N VAL A 116 18.57 -22.65 1.62
CA VAL A 116 17.93 -23.30 2.76
C VAL A 116 16.96 -24.40 2.29
N LEU A 117 16.19 -24.15 1.23
CA LEU A 117 15.27 -25.12 0.64
C LEU A 117 15.98 -26.27 -0.07
N GLU A 118 17.16 -26.05 -0.63
CA GLU A 118 17.94 -27.06 -1.35
C GLU A 118 18.80 -27.92 -0.42
N ALA A 119 19.04 -27.47 0.82
CA ALA A 119 19.86 -28.19 1.79
C ALA A 119 19.26 -29.54 2.20
N THR A 120 17.93 -29.65 2.25
CA THR A 120 17.22 -30.90 2.59
C THR A 120 15.88 -30.97 1.86
N GLU A 121 15.41 -32.18 1.52
CA GLU A 121 14.10 -32.36 0.90
C GLU A 121 12.96 -31.87 1.81
N ASP A 122 13.08 -32.01 3.12
CA ASP A 122 12.06 -31.55 4.08
C ASP A 122 12.24 -30.10 4.56
N GLY A 123 13.28 -29.41 4.09
CA GLY A 123 13.58 -28.03 4.47
C GLY A 123 12.45 -27.08 4.10
N GLN A 124 11.96 -26.31 5.08
CA GLN A 124 10.91 -25.31 4.90
C GLN A 124 11.36 -23.94 5.41
N LEU A 125 10.88 -22.88 4.76
CA LEU A 125 10.99 -21.50 5.25
C LEU A 125 9.77 -21.16 6.12
N ASP A 126 9.84 -20.01 6.80
CA ASP A 126 8.67 -19.44 7.48
C ASP A 126 7.46 -19.35 6.54
N PRO A 127 6.23 -19.58 7.02
CA PRO A 127 5.04 -19.61 6.18
C PRO A 127 4.73 -18.25 5.54
N ILE A 128 4.34 -18.27 4.27
CA ILE A 128 3.84 -17.08 3.57
C ILE A 128 2.42 -16.73 4.06
N TRP A 129 1.99 -15.49 3.86
CA TRP A 129 0.64 -15.05 4.25
C TRP A 129 -0.23 -14.88 3.02
N LEU A 130 -1.37 -15.58 2.99
CA LEU A 130 -2.33 -15.53 1.90
C LEU A 130 -3.67 -14.96 2.39
N ALA A 131 -4.23 -14.05 1.60
CA ALA A 131 -5.61 -13.61 1.73
C ALA A 131 -6.50 -14.46 0.83
N ASP A 132 -7.50 -15.12 1.39
CA ASP A 132 -8.58 -15.74 0.65
C ASP A 132 -9.65 -14.68 0.36
N ILE A 133 -9.68 -14.21 -0.88
CA ILE A 133 -10.59 -13.17 -1.35
C ILE A 133 -11.81 -13.85 -2.00
N GLY A 134 -12.99 -13.67 -1.39
CA GLY A 134 -14.23 -14.30 -1.87
C GLY A 134 -15.03 -13.48 -2.89
N SER A 135 -14.61 -12.24 -3.20
CA SER A 135 -15.30 -11.33 -4.13
C SER A 135 -14.47 -11.15 -5.40
N ALA A 136 -15.14 -10.95 -6.54
CA ALA A 136 -14.51 -10.69 -7.84
C ALA A 136 -14.17 -9.20 -8.09
N GLU A 137 -14.56 -8.30 -7.19
CA GLU A 137 -14.28 -6.86 -7.30
C GLU A 137 -13.42 -6.37 -6.12
N PRO A 138 -12.32 -5.64 -6.36
CA PRO A 138 -11.79 -5.24 -7.68
C PRO A 138 -10.92 -6.31 -8.35
N VAL A 139 -10.75 -7.48 -7.73
CA VAL A 139 -9.98 -8.61 -8.25
C VAL A 139 -10.81 -9.87 -8.17
N GLU A 140 -10.60 -10.80 -9.10
CA GLU A 140 -11.21 -12.13 -9.04
C GLU A 140 -11.02 -12.82 -7.69
N ALA A 141 -11.95 -13.70 -7.33
CA ALA A 141 -11.81 -14.51 -6.13
C ALA A 141 -10.58 -15.44 -6.20
N GLY A 142 -9.90 -15.65 -5.07
CA GLY A 142 -8.76 -16.54 -4.99
C GLY A 142 -7.80 -16.25 -3.84
N LEU A 143 -6.69 -17.00 -3.81
CA LEU A 143 -5.65 -16.90 -2.78
C LEU A 143 -4.55 -15.91 -3.21
N TYR A 144 -4.57 -14.72 -2.63
CA TYR A 144 -3.62 -13.64 -2.95
C TYR A 144 -2.48 -13.56 -1.95
N LEU A 145 -1.26 -13.41 -2.45
CA LEU A 145 -0.08 -13.25 -1.61
C LEU A 145 -0.03 -11.86 -0.94
N VAL A 146 0.00 -11.86 0.40
CA VAL A 146 0.08 -10.65 1.25
C VAL A 146 1.51 -10.42 1.76
N ASP A 147 2.18 -11.48 2.21
CA ASP A 147 3.57 -11.44 2.71
C ASP A 147 4.34 -12.67 2.27
N GLY A 148 5.64 -12.51 2.01
CA GLY A 148 6.54 -13.60 1.66
C GLY A 148 6.87 -13.74 0.18
N HIS A 149 6.82 -12.65 -0.61
CA HIS A 149 7.17 -12.65 -2.03
C HIS A 149 8.56 -13.24 -2.35
N HIS A 150 9.58 -12.95 -1.56
CA HIS A 150 10.91 -13.56 -1.74
C HIS A 150 10.93 -15.05 -1.41
N ARG A 151 10.18 -15.47 -0.38
CA ARG A 151 10.01 -16.88 -0.03
C ARG A 151 9.30 -17.62 -1.17
N LEU A 152 8.17 -17.11 -1.65
CA LEU A 152 7.45 -17.69 -2.79
C LEU A 152 8.37 -17.83 -4.03
N LYS A 153 9.15 -16.79 -4.35
CA LYS A 153 10.11 -16.84 -5.47
C LYS A 153 11.20 -17.89 -5.23
N ALA A 154 11.70 -18.04 -4.01
CA ALA A 154 12.66 -19.08 -3.66
C ALA A 154 12.07 -20.50 -3.80
N TYR A 155 10.84 -20.75 -3.34
CA TYR A 155 10.15 -22.04 -3.54
C TYR A 155 10.01 -22.39 -5.03
N ARG A 156 9.65 -21.41 -5.86
CA ARG A 156 9.59 -21.59 -7.32
C ARG A 156 10.97 -21.92 -7.92
N GLN A 157 12.02 -21.22 -7.49
CA GLN A 157 13.39 -21.47 -7.98
C GLN A 157 13.98 -22.81 -7.51
N ALA A 158 13.57 -23.28 -6.33
CA ALA A 158 13.94 -24.59 -5.80
C ALA A 158 13.05 -25.73 -6.35
N ASN A 159 12.23 -25.47 -7.37
CA ASN A 159 11.32 -26.44 -8.02
C ASN A 159 10.38 -27.19 -7.05
N ARG A 160 10.02 -26.55 -5.93
CA ARG A 160 9.05 -27.10 -4.99
C ARG A 160 7.64 -27.02 -5.58
N GLN A 161 6.78 -27.96 -5.21
CA GLN A 161 5.38 -27.99 -5.69
C GLN A 161 4.42 -27.27 -4.73
N GLN A 162 4.81 -27.16 -3.47
CA GLN A 162 3.99 -26.59 -2.39
C GLN A 162 4.82 -25.67 -1.51
N VAL A 163 4.13 -24.76 -0.82
CA VAL A 163 4.71 -23.80 0.14
C VAL A 163 3.88 -23.78 1.42
N PRO A 164 4.49 -23.74 2.62
CA PRO A 164 3.79 -23.51 3.86
C PRO A 164 3.18 -22.10 3.85
N ALA A 165 1.89 -22.02 4.15
CA ALA A 165 1.15 -20.77 4.16
C ALA A 165 0.16 -20.70 5.32
N CYS A 166 0.00 -19.50 5.85
CA CYS A 166 -1.11 -19.10 6.72
C CYS A 166 -2.17 -18.42 5.86
N VAL A 167 -3.43 -18.85 5.97
CA VAL A 167 -4.52 -18.32 5.13
C VAL A 167 -5.60 -17.71 6.01
N LEU A 168 -6.01 -16.48 5.68
CA LEU A 168 -7.14 -15.80 6.30
C LEU A 168 -8.10 -15.32 5.22
N ALA A 169 -9.41 -15.44 5.48
CA ALA A 169 -10.42 -14.79 4.67
C ALA A 169 -10.39 -13.28 4.93
N LEU A 170 -10.13 -12.49 3.89
CA LEU A 170 -10.01 -11.03 3.99
C LEU A 170 -10.72 -10.36 2.82
N ASP A 171 -11.13 -9.10 2.99
CA ASP A 171 -11.44 -8.27 1.84
C ASP A 171 -10.15 -7.72 1.20
N TRP A 172 -10.25 -7.33 -0.07
CA TRP A 172 -9.12 -6.81 -0.85
C TRP A 172 -8.44 -5.63 -0.17
N ARG A 173 -9.23 -4.73 0.42
CA ARG A 173 -8.71 -3.50 1.02
C ARG A 173 -7.82 -3.81 2.23
N THR A 174 -8.26 -4.74 3.06
CA THR A 174 -7.54 -5.22 4.23
C THR A 174 -6.25 -5.92 3.82
N ALA A 175 -6.31 -6.80 2.81
CA ALA A 175 -5.13 -7.46 2.27
C ALA A 175 -4.07 -6.46 1.77
N LEU A 176 -4.51 -5.41 1.08
CA LEU A 176 -3.65 -4.34 0.57
C LEU A 176 -2.98 -3.52 1.67
N VAL A 177 -3.71 -3.15 2.72
CA VAL A 177 -3.12 -2.37 3.80
C VAL A 177 -2.15 -3.23 4.62
N VAL A 178 -2.53 -4.48 4.90
CA VAL A 178 -1.68 -5.42 5.62
C VAL A 178 -0.39 -5.72 4.85
N SER A 179 -0.44 -5.90 3.53
CA SER A 179 0.77 -6.16 2.70
C SER A 179 1.79 -5.03 2.76
N LYS A 180 1.34 -3.78 2.96
CA LYS A 180 2.21 -2.62 3.17
C LYS A 180 2.81 -2.61 4.58
N LEU A 181 1.96 -2.74 5.61
CA LEU A 181 2.38 -2.71 7.02
C LEU A 181 3.37 -3.81 7.37
N VAL A 182 3.09 -5.03 6.94
CA VAL A 182 3.87 -6.23 7.24
C VAL A 182 5.32 -6.15 6.73
N ASN A 183 5.60 -5.29 5.75
CA ASN A 183 6.94 -5.09 5.18
C ASN A 183 7.73 -3.95 5.85
N CYS A 184 7.11 -3.15 6.74
CA CYS A 184 7.74 -1.96 7.31
C CYS A 184 8.43 -2.19 8.68
N THR A 185 8.13 -3.28 9.39
CA THR A 185 8.68 -3.52 10.74
C THR A 185 9.42 -4.86 10.85
N GLY A 186 10.62 -4.85 11.42
CA GLY A 186 11.31 -6.07 11.90
C GLY A 186 11.66 -7.10 10.82
N ARG A 187 12.09 -6.65 9.63
CA ARG A 187 12.37 -7.54 8.48
C ARG A 187 13.86 -7.66 8.19
N SER A 188 14.26 -8.88 7.81
CA SER A 188 15.64 -9.22 7.41
C SER A 188 16.12 -8.45 6.17
N LEU A 189 15.19 -8.03 5.30
CA LEU A 189 15.45 -7.04 4.26
C LEU A 189 14.48 -5.89 4.42
N ALA A 190 15.00 -4.75 4.89
CA ALA A 190 14.19 -3.56 5.06
C ALA A 190 13.68 -3.03 3.71
N LEU A 191 12.56 -2.32 3.73
CA LEU A 191 12.14 -1.48 2.61
C LEU A 191 13.05 -0.25 2.50
N HIS A 192 13.27 0.22 1.28
CA HIS A 192 13.93 1.51 1.06
C HIS A 192 13.11 2.64 1.72
N ASN A 193 13.76 3.74 2.11
CA ASN A 193 13.09 4.87 2.78
C ASN A 193 11.93 5.41 1.94
N GLU A 194 12.11 5.53 0.62
CA GLU A 194 11.06 5.98 -0.29
C GLU A 194 9.85 5.03 -0.33
N GLN A 195 10.11 3.71 -0.29
CA GLN A 195 9.04 2.71 -0.26
C GLN A 195 8.28 2.75 1.06
N ARG A 196 8.96 3.01 2.18
CA ARG A 196 8.32 3.22 3.49
C ARG A 196 7.44 4.47 3.50
N ARG A 197 7.93 5.56 2.90
CA ARG A 197 7.16 6.81 2.75
C ARG A 197 5.93 6.61 1.87
N ASP A 198 6.07 5.95 0.72
CA ASP A 198 4.92 5.61 -0.13
C ASP A 198 3.92 4.72 0.62
N ALA A 199 4.38 3.66 1.28
CA ALA A 199 3.49 2.79 2.07
C ALA A 199 2.71 3.58 3.14
N ALA A 200 3.36 4.50 3.85
CA ALA A 200 2.72 5.39 4.82
C ALA A 200 1.73 6.36 4.18
N TRP A 201 2.10 6.93 3.02
CA TRP A 201 1.26 7.84 2.25
C TRP A 201 -0.04 7.17 1.79
N GLN A 202 0.07 5.96 1.23
CA GLN A 202 -1.06 5.15 0.81
C GLN A 202 -1.96 4.74 1.99
N TYR A 203 -1.35 4.43 3.13
CA TYR A 203 -2.07 4.09 4.36
C TYR A 203 -2.84 5.29 4.94
N LEU A 204 -2.20 6.45 4.99
CA LEU A 204 -2.85 7.68 5.46
C LEU A 204 -4.01 8.09 4.54
N ALA A 205 -3.86 7.91 3.23
CA ALA A 205 -4.93 8.17 2.27
C ALA A 205 -6.12 7.22 2.45
N ASP A 206 -5.88 5.96 2.85
CA ASP A 206 -6.94 5.04 3.27
C ASP A 206 -7.67 5.57 4.50
N LEU A 207 -6.92 5.81 5.57
CA LEU A 207 -7.48 6.16 6.88
C LEU A 207 -8.23 7.48 6.88
N THR A 208 -7.74 8.47 6.15
CA THR A 208 -8.28 9.84 6.17
C THR A 208 -9.26 10.10 5.03
N HIS A 209 -9.63 9.07 4.26
CA HIS A 209 -10.37 9.24 3.01
C HIS A 209 -9.75 10.32 2.13
N ARG A 210 -8.44 10.21 1.88
CA ARG A 210 -7.67 11.14 1.07
C ARG A 210 -7.68 12.57 1.63
N GLY A 211 -7.62 12.69 2.96
CA GLY A 211 -7.62 13.97 3.67
C GLY A 211 -9.01 14.59 3.87
N ALA A 212 -10.09 13.90 3.53
CA ALA A 212 -11.45 14.37 3.78
C ALA A 212 -11.82 14.37 5.27
N ILE A 213 -11.16 13.53 6.07
CA ILE A 213 -11.31 13.49 7.52
C ILE A 213 -9.95 13.57 8.22
N GLU A 214 -9.97 13.99 9.49
CA GLU A 214 -8.76 13.96 10.33
C GLU A 214 -8.31 12.53 10.64
N LEU A 215 -7.06 12.39 11.10
CA LEU A 215 -6.56 11.12 11.58
C LEU A 215 -7.44 10.63 12.75
N PRO A 216 -7.91 9.36 12.74
CA PRO A 216 -8.76 8.84 13.80
C PRO A 216 -8.11 9.02 15.18
N SER A 217 -8.81 9.67 16.11
CA SER A 217 -8.31 10.02 17.45
C SER A 217 -8.06 8.80 18.36
N VAL A 218 -8.59 7.63 17.97
CA VAL A 218 -8.44 6.37 18.70
C VAL A 218 -7.61 5.40 17.84
N GLY A 219 -6.53 4.87 18.42
CA GLY A 219 -5.70 3.84 17.78
C GLY A 219 -4.61 4.37 16.85
N GLU A 220 -4.75 5.60 16.34
CA GLU A 220 -3.71 6.25 15.55
C GLU A 220 -3.33 7.64 16.07
N SER A 221 -2.06 7.95 15.93
CA SER A 221 -1.43 9.23 16.22
C SER A 221 -0.29 9.43 15.24
N LEU A 222 0.20 10.65 15.08
CA LEU A 222 1.38 10.90 14.25
C LEU A 222 2.57 10.02 14.64
N ARG A 223 2.72 9.73 15.94
CA ARG A 223 3.81 8.90 16.47
C ARG A 223 3.59 7.40 16.18
N SER A 224 2.35 6.89 16.30
CA SER A 224 2.08 5.48 16.00
C SER A 224 2.28 5.19 14.51
N VAL A 225 1.76 6.04 13.62
CA VAL A 225 1.98 5.91 12.18
C VAL A 225 3.47 5.97 11.85
N ALA A 226 4.18 6.96 12.38
CA ALA A 226 5.63 7.08 12.20
C ALA A 226 6.39 5.81 12.62
N ALA A 227 6.02 5.23 13.78
CA ALA A 227 6.62 3.99 14.27
C ALA A 227 6.30 2.79 13.38
N ARG A 228 5.05 2.63 12.90
CA ARG A 228 4.63 1.53 12.01
C ARG A 228 5.42 1.49 10.72
N PHE A 229 5.66 2.66 10.12
CA PHE A 229 6.35 2.76 8.84
C PHE A 229 7.84 3.01 8.96
N GLY A 230 8.36 3.25 10.18
CA GLY A 230 9.77 3.59 10.40
C GLY A 230 10.15 4.90 9.69
N ILE A 231 9.30 5.92 9.75
CA ILE A 231 9.50 7.27 9.21
C ILE A 231 9.42 8.31 10.33
N SER A 232 9.76 9.57 10.07
CA SER A 232 9.68 10.60 11.11
C SER A 232 8.24 11.08 11.34
N LYS A 233 7.95 11.51 12.57
CA LYS A 233 6.67 12.18 12.91
C LYS A 233 6.43 13.42 12.04
N SER A 234 7.47 14.18 11.74
CA SER A 234 7.37 15.38 10.88
C SER A 234 6.94 15.00 9.45
N THR A 235 7.45 13.90 8.91
CA THR A 235 6.99 13.39 7.60
C THR A 235 5.50 13.05 7.62
N VAL A 236 5.02 12.35 8.65
CA VAL A 236 3.58 12.03 8.79
C VAL A 236 2.74 13.32 8.87
N SER A 237 3.20 14.30 9.66
CA SER A 237 2.52 15.60 9.78
C SER A 237 2.44 16.31 8.42
N SER A 238 3.56 16.41 7.70
CA SER A 238 3.59 17.04 6.37
C SER A 238 2.71 16.30 5.37
N MET A 239 2.66 14.96 5.41
CA MET A 239 1.76 14.17 4.57
C MET A 239 0.31 14.57 4.82
N LEU A 240 -0.14 14.55 6.08
CA LEU A 240 -1.52 14.92 6.43
C LEU A 240 -1.86 16.36 6.02
N THR A 241 -0.95 17.30 6.21
CA THR A 241 -1.14 18.70 5.78
C THR A 241 -1.34 18.82 4.26
N ASN A 242 -0.59 18.05 3.46
CA ASN A 242 -0.65 18.16 2.00
C ASN A 242 -1.77 17.32 1.38
N MET A 243 -2.26 16.29 2.07
CA MET A 243 -3.19 15.31 1.52
C MET A 243 -4.49 15.90 0.93
N PRO A 244 -5.19 16.85 1.58
CA PRO A 244 -6.41 17.46 1.02
C PRO A 244 -6.16 18.27 -0.26
N HIS A 245 -4.91 18.63 -0.55
CA HIS A 245 -4.54 19.43 -1.72
C HIS A 245 -4.16 18.57 -2.94
N VAL A 246 -4.15 17.24 -2.81
CA VAL A 246 -3.76 16.33 -3.89
C VAL A 246 -4.97 15.94 -4.73
N ILE A 247 -4.93 16.29 -6.02
CA ILE A 247 -5.96 15.92 -6.99
C ILE A 247 -5.46 14.72 -7.80
N ALA A 248 -5.93 13.53 -7.46
CA ALA A 248 -5.42 12.28 -8.04
C ALA A 248 -5.50 12.22 -9.58
N THR A 249 -6.49 12.89 -10.19
CA THR A 249 -6.68 12.93 -11.65
C THR A 249 -5.62 13.74 -12.40
N GLU A 250 -4.84 14.56 -11.71
CA GLU A 250 -3.74 15.34 -12.31
C GLU A 250 -2.45 14.53 -12.47
N PHE A 251 -2.41 13.31 -11.92
CA PHE A 251 -1.24 12.44 -11.97
C PHE A 251 -1.33 11.46 -13.14
N HIS A 252 -0.19 11.20 -13.76
CA HIS A 252 -0.07 10.16 -14.79
C HIS A 252 -0.48 8.80 -14.22
N THR A 253 -1.11 7.94 -15.02
CA THR A 253 -1.59 6.62 -14.58
C THR A 253 -0.50 5.77 -13.94
N LEU A 254 0.72 5.85 -14.47
CA LEU A 254 1.87 5.21 -13.87
C LEU A 254 2.13 5.70 -12.44
N ALA A 255 1.96 6.98 -12.11
CA ALA A 255 2.19 7.51 -10.77
C ALA A 255 1.12 7.08 -9.74
N ILE A 256 0.03 6.44 -10.18
CA ILE A 256 -1.02 5.95 -9.30
C ILE A 256 -0.66 4.57 -8.73
N ASP A 257 -0.95 4.35 -7.45
CA ASP A 257 -0.92 3.03 -6.84
C ASP A 257 -2.13 2.21 -7.32
N PRO A 258 -1.92 1.06 -8.01
CA PRO A 258 -3.00 0.31 -8.66
C PRO A 258 -4.02 -0.26 -7.67
N GLY A 259 -3.68 -0.32 -6.37
CA GLY A 259 -4.59 -0.84 -5.36
C GLY A 259 -5.41 0.20 -4.60
N THR A 260 -4.91 1.43 -4.45
CA THR A 260 -5.63 2.51 -3.74
C THR A 260 -6.24 3.54 -4.68
N GLY A 261 -5.78 3.58 -5.93
CA GLY A 261 -6.10 4.65 -6.87
C GLY A 261 -5.59 6.02 -6.40
N TRP A 262 -4.55 6.05 -5.57
CA TRP A 262 -3.96 7.26 -5.01
C TRP A 262 -2.52 7.47 -5.52
N PRO A 263 -2.07 8.72 -5.72
CA PRO A 263 -0.71 8.99 -6.21
C PRO A 263 0.37 8.48 -5.26
N ARG A 264 1.53 8.13 -5.82
CA ARG A 264 2.75 7.72 -5.09
C ARG A 264 3.77 8.84 -4.99
#